data_AF-A0A0R3W0U5-F1
#
_entry.id   AF-A0A0R3W0U5-F1
#
_cell.length_a   1.000
_cell.length_b   1.000
_cell.length_c   1.000
_cell.angle_alpha   90.00
_cell.angle_beta   90.00
_cell.angle_gamma   90.00
#
_symmetry.space_group_name_H-M   'P 1'
#
loop_
_entity.id
_entity.type
_entity.pdbx_description
1 polymer ?
#
loop_
_entity_poly.entity_id
_entity_poly.type
_entity_poly.pdbx_seq_one_letter_code
_entity_poly.pdbx_strand_id
1 'polypeptide(L)'
;MEDVFDLSGTDKEAEIEVANQEWLKQMRNVVTCGEREAISDAFDSRSSDIFDRGLDVGFEAVRDLAVLKGRVLYYKSLQNTDGSLADQLLTDLDSLMSEIIKTFASSRDRPAVGEVVLSSDLSNKVANIKEQANKLLVVRKE
;
A
#
# COMPACT_ATOMS: atom_id res chain seq x y z
N MET A 1 62.24 7.78 46.17
CA MET A 1 60.84 7.44 46.44
C MET A 1 60.06 8.53 45.75
N GLU A 2 59.77 8.33 44.48
CA GLU A 2 59.09 9.32 43.63
C GLU A 2 57.64 9.43 44.09
N ASP A 3 57.13 10.66 44.15
CA ASP A 3 55.75 11.00 44.50
C ASP A 3 54.79 10.35 43.50
N VAL A 4 54.21 9.20 43.84
CA VAL A 4 53.26 8.44 42.97
C VAL A 4 51.82 8.95 43.08
N PHE A 5 51.57 10.01 43.85
CA PHE A 5 50.22 10.58 43.96
C PHE A 5 50.25 12.09 43.81
N ASP A 6 50.27 12.52 42.55
CA ASP A 6 49.87 13.87 42.17
C ASP A 6 48.37 14.03 42.48
N LEU A 7 48.06 14.39 43.74
CA LEU A 7 46.70 14.60 44.27
C LEU A 7 46.19 16.03 43.97
N SER A 8 46.43 16.53 42.75
CA SER A 8 46.06 17.90 42.38
C SER A 8 44.64 18.05 41.78
N GLY A 9 43.76 17.07 42.01
CA GLY A 9 42.32 17.20 41.78
C GLY A 9 41.54 16.88 43.06
N THR A 10 40.69 17.81 43.51
CA THR A 10 39.75 17.53 44.60
C THR A 10 38.78 16.42 44.19
N ASP A 11 38.33 15.55 45.11
CA ASP A 11 37.35 14.48 44.80
C ASP A 11 36.12 15.00 44.03
N LYS A 12 35.75 16.27 44.29
CA LYS A 12 34.68 16.98 43.58
C LYS A 12 34.97 17.22 42.10
N GLU A 13 36.21 17.55 41.73
CA GLU A 13 36.60 17.74 40.33
C GLU A 13 36.58 16.41 39.57
N ALA A 14 36.99 15.31 40.22
CA ALA A 14 36.88 13.98 39.66
C ALA A 14 35.41 13.54 39.46
N GLU A 15 34.54 13.79 40.44
CA GLU A 15 33.10 13.52 40.33
C GLU A 15 32.43 14.33 39.21
N ILE A 16 32.77 15.61 39.09
CA ILE A 16 32.25 16.49 38.02
C ILE A 16 32.71 16.00 36.65
N GLU A 17 33.96 15.58 36.51
CA GLU A 17 34.50 15.05 35.25
C GLU A 17 33.77 13.76 34.83
N VAL A 18 33.55 12.84 35.78
CA VAL A 18 32.77 11.61 35.52
C VAL A 18 31.33 11.95 35.12
N ALA A 19 30.69 12.89 35.81
CA ALA A 19 29.34 13.33 35.47
C ALA A 19 29.25 13.97 34.07
N ASN A 20 30.27 14.75 33.68
CA ASN A 20 30.34 15.37 32.36
C ASN A 20 30.53 14.33 31.24
N GLN A 21 31.35 13.31 31.48
CA GLN A 21 31.54 12.20 30.54
C GLN A 21 30.25 11.40 30.35
N GLU A 22 29.54 11.09 31.44
CA GLU A 22 28.25 10.40 31.36
C GLU A 22 27.20 11.28 30.67
N TRP A 23 27.16 12.58 30.94
CA TRP A 23 26.29 13.53 30.24
C TRP A 23 26.54 13.53 28.73
N LEU A 24 27.80 13.61 28.29
CA LEU A 24 28.16 13.57 26.86
C LEU A 24 27.72 12.26 26.21
N LYS A 25 27.87 11.14 26.91
CA LYS A 25 27.41 9.82 26.45
C LYS A 25 25.89 9.78 26.30
N GLN A 26 25.15 10.29 27.28
CA GLN A 26 23.69 10.35 27.22
C GLN A 26 23.21 11.29 26.10
N MET A 27 23.86 12.44 25.90
CA MET A 27 23.56 13.33 24.78
C MET A 27 23.78 12.65 23.43
N ARG A 28 24.85 11.87 23.28
CA ARG A 28 25.08 11.08 22.06
C ARG A 28 23.96 10.04 21.83
N ASN A 29 23.49 9.39 22.89
CA ASN A 29 22.39 8.44 22.80
C ASN A 29 21.10 9.15 22.36
N VAL A 30 20.78 10.31 22.94
CA VAL A 30 19.60 11.11 22.56
C VAL A 30 19.65 11.49 21.09
N VAL A 31 20.79 11.97 20.59
CA VAL A 31 20.96 12.31 19.16
C VAL A 31 20.74 11.07 18.29
N THR A 32 21.35 9.94 18.65
CA THR A 32 21.22 8.69 17.89
C THR A 32 19.78 8.17 17.89
N CYS A 33 19.06 8.29 19.00
CA CYS A 33 17.64 7.95 19.08
C CYS A 33 16.79 8.88 18.21
N GLY A 34 17.01 10.19 18.29
CA GLY A 34 16.30 11.17 17.47
C GLY A 34 16.51 10.96 15.96
N GLU A 35 17.74 10.62 15.53
CA GLU A 35 18.01 10.26 14.14
C GLU A 35 17.25 9.00 13.71
N ARG A 36 17.21 7.97 14.56
CA ARG A 36 16.46 6.73 14.27
C ARG A 36 14.96 6.96 14.20
N GLU A 37 14.41 7.74 15.12
CA GLU A 37 13.00 8.12 15.13
C GLU A 37 12.65 8.90 13.86
N ALA A 38 13.44 9.90 13.50
CA ALA A 38 13.22 10.66 12.27
C ALA A 38 13.26 9.78 11.00
N ILE A 39 14.18 8.82 10.94
CA ILE A 39 14.24 7.84 9.84
C ILE A 39 12.99 6.94 9.83
N SER A 40 12.56 6.48 11.01
CA SER A 40 11.36 5.64 11.16
C SER A 40 10.12 6.39 10.72
N ASP A 41 9.91 7.61 11.21
CA ASP A 41 8.77 8.45 10.88
C ASP A 41 8.70 8.75 9.38
N ALA A 42 9.86 9.04 8.76
CA ALA A 42 9.95 9.25 7.32
C ALA A 42 9.61 7.99 6.51
N PHE A 43 10.02 6.82 7.00
CA PHE A 43 9.67 5.54 6.38
C PHE A 43 8.17 5.26 6.50
N ASP A 44 7.60 5.46 7.68
CA ASP A 44 6.19 5.24 7.96
C ASP A 44 5.31 6.17 7.11
N SER A 45 5.62 7.48 7.09
CA SER A 45 4.93 8.46 6.25
C SER A 45 5.00 8.08 4.76
N ARG A 46 6.19 7.76 4.25
CA ARG A 46 6.35 7.36 2.85
C ARG A 46 5.59 6.06 2.53
N SER A 47 5.56 5.12 3.47
CA SER A 47 4.84 3.85 3.28
C SER A 47 3.33 4.07 3.24
N SER A 48 2.81 4.96 4.08
CA SER A 48 1.40 5.37 4.09
C SER A 48 1.01 6.01 2.75
N ASP A 49 1.78 6.99 2.28
CA ASP A 49 1.51 7.66 1.00
C ASP A 49 1.49 6.69 -0.19
N ILE A 50 2.37 5.69 -0.18
CA ILE A 50 2.42 4.64 -1.20
C ILE A 50 1.18 3.76 -1.12
N PHE A 51 0.77 3.38 0.08
CA PHE A 51 -0.39 2.55 0.31
C PHE A 51 -1.68 3.26 -0.11
N ASP A 52 -1.89 4.50 0.32
CA ASP A 52 -3.06 5.31 -0.01
C ASP A 52 -3.17 5.51 -1.54
N ARG A 53 -2.06 5.84 -2.20
CA ARG A 53 -2.03 5.94 -3.66
C ARG A 53 -2.32 4.62 -4.35
N GLY A 54 -1.81 3.50 -3.81
CA GLY A 54 -2.07 2.17 -4.32
C GLY A 54 -3.55 1.80 -4.21
N LEU A 55 -4.21 2.18 -3.12
CA LEU A 55 -5.65 2.01 -2.93
C LEU A 55 -6.45 2.83 -3.95
N ASP A 56 -6.13 4.13 -4.12
CA ASP A 56 -6.85 5.01 -5.04
C ASP A 56 -6.75 4.52 -6.49
N VAL A 57 -5.52 4.22 -6.96
CA VAL A 57 -5.28 3.73 -8.32
C VAL A 57 -5.92 2.36 -8.52
N GLY A 58 -5.77 1.46 -7.55
CA GLY A 58 -6.37 0.13 -7.60
C GLY A 58 -7.89 0.19 -7.68
N PHE A 59 -8.51 1.03 -6.85
CA PHE A 59 -9.96 1.22 -6.83
C PHE A 59 -10.46 1.81 -8.15
N GLU A 60 -9.84 2.88 -8.64
CA GLU A 60 -10.25 3.52 -9.89
C GLU A 60 -10.09 2.59 -11.10
N ALA A 61 -9.04 1.77 -11.13
CA ALA A 61 -8.78 0.81 -12.20
C ALA A 61 -9.86 -0.29 -12.30
N VAL A 62 -10.43 -0.72 -11.17
CA VAL A 62 -11.42 -1.81 -11.13
C VAL A 62 -12.86 -1.34 -10.92
N ARG A 63 -13.09 -0.04 -10.65
CA ARG A 63 -14.40 0.53 -10.32
C ARG A 63 -15.49 0.10 -11.30
N ASP A 64 -15.24 0.28 -12.60
CA ASP A 64 -16.22 -0.06 -13.65
C ASP A 64 -16.54 -1.57 -13.68
N LEU A 65 -15.55 -2.42 -13.43
CA LEU A 65 -15.72 -3.87 -13.35
C LEU A 65 -16.49 -4.27 -12.10
N ALA A 66 -16.24 -3.61 -10.96
CA ALA A 66 -16.98 -3.83 -9.72
C ALA A 66 -18.45 -3.42 -9.87
N VAL A 67 -18.74 -2.30 -10.54
CA VAL A 67 -20.11 -1.89 -10.88
C VAL A 67 -20.77 -2.94 -11.78
N LEU A 68 -20.07 -3.44 -12.79
CA LEU A 68 -20.57 -4.50 -13.67
C LEU A 68 -20.86 -5.79 -12.90
N LYS A 69 -19.96 -6.20 -11.99
CA LYS A 69 -20.16 -7.34 -11.08
C LYS A 69 -21.42 -7.18 -10.24
N GLY A 70 -21.64 -5.99 -9.67
CA GLY A 70 -22.85 -5.68 -8.90
C GLY A 70 -24.13 -5.85 -9.73
N ARG A 71 -24.11 -5.42 -11.00
CA ARG A 71 -25.24 -5.60 -11.93
C ARG A 71 -25.49 -7.07 -12.26
N VAL A 72 -24.44 -7.87 -12.47
CA VAL A 72 -24.55 -9.31 -12.72
C VAL A 72 -25.09 -10.05 -11.49
N LEU A 73 -24.62 -9.71 -10.28
CA LEU A 73 -25.15 -10.25 -9.03
C LEU A 73 -26.64 -9.94 -8.86
N TYR A 74 -27.03 -8.69 -9.12
CA TYR A 74 -28.43 -8.28 -9.09
C TYR A 74 -29.27 -9.09 -10.10
N TYR A 75 -28.79 -9.25 -11.34
CA TYR A 75 -29.44 -10.07 -12.35
C TYR A 75 -29.62 -11.53 -11.89
N LYS A 76 -28.56 -12.14 -11.35
CA LYS A 76 -28.60 -13.50 -10.81
C LYS A 76 -29.63 -13.63 -9.69
N SER A 77 -29.75 -12.62 -8.82
CA SER A 77 -30.75 -12.63 -7.74
C SER A 77 -32.20 -12.59 -8.24
N LEU A 78 -32.45 -12.01 -9.42
CA LEU A 78 -33.77 -11.91 -10.03
C LEU A 78 -34.15 -13.17 -10.83
N GLN A 79 -33.17 -13.96 -11.28
CA GLN A 79 -33.38 -15.15 -12.09
C GLN A 79 -33.16 -16.41 -11.25
N ASN A 80 -34.24 -17.14 -10.96
CA ASN A 80 -34.19 -18.49 -10.37
C ASN A 80 -33.75 -19.59 -11.37
N THR A 81 -33.18 -19.22 -12.52
CA THR A 81 -32.76 -20.15 -13.59
C THR A 81 -31.25 -20.35 -13.60
N ASP A 82 -30.80 -21.49 -14.15
CA ASP A 82 -29.41 -21.98 -14.13
C ASP A 82 -28.35 -20.89 -14.23
N GLY A 83 -27.71 -20.64 -13.08
CA GLY A 83 -26.76 -19.56 -12.87
C GLY A 83 -25.41 -19.78 -13.53
N SER A 84 -25.19 -20.83 -14.34
CA SER A 84 -23.85 -21.22 -14.77
C SER A 84 -23.11 -20.13 -15.54
N LEU A 85 -23.83 -19.37 -16.38
CA LEU A 85 -23.24 -18.28 -17.19
C LEU A 85 -22.98 -17.03 -16.32
N ALA A 86 -23.91 -16.70 -15.42
CA ALA A 86 -23.71 -15.61 -14.47
C ALA A 86 -22.56 -15.92 -13.49
N ASP A 87 -22.44 -17.17 -13.03
CA ASP A 87 -21.39 -17.64 -12.13
C ASP A 87 -20.02 -17.66 -12.79
N GLN A 88 -19.97 -18.08 -14.06
CA GLN A 88 -18.77 -17.97 -14.86
C GLN A 88 -18.35 -16.51 -15.03
N LEU A 89 -19.27 -15.61 -15.40
CA LEU A 89 -18.99 -14.18 -15.54
C LEU A 89 -18.52 -13.53 -14.24
N LEU A 90 -19.09 -13.91 -13.11
CA LEU A 90 -18.66 -13.41 -11.80
C LEU A 90 -17.24 -13.88 -11.46
N THR A 91 -16.93 -15.14 -11.75
CA THR A 91 -15.59 -15.71 -11.57
C THR A 91 -14.57 -15.02 -12.48
N ASP A 92 -14.93 -14.81 -13.74
CA ASP A 92 -14.06 -14.14 -14.72
C ASP A 92 -13.82 -12.67 -14.34
N LEU A 93 -14.85 -11.96 -13.84
CA LEU A 93 -14.72 -10.61 -13.31
C LEU A 93 -13.79 -10.55 -12.11
N ASP A 94 -13.91 -11.49 -11.16
CA ASP A 94 -13.03 -11.54 -9.98
C ASP A 94 -11.58 -11.86 -10.33
N SER A 95 -11.38 -12.78 -11.27
CA SER A 95 -10.06 -13.10 -11.81
C SER A 95 -9.44 -11.87 -12.49
N LEU A 96 -10.20 -11.19 -13.35
CA LEU A 96 -9.73 -10.02 -14.07
C LEU A 96 -9.42 -8.83 -13.16
N MET A 97 -10.29 -8.53 -12.18
CA MET A 97 -10.01 -7.48 -11.19
C MET A 97 -8.74 -7.79 -10.40
N SER A 98 -8.54 -9.06 -10.02
CA SER A 98 -7.32 -9.50 -9.33
C SER A 98 -6.07 -9.38 -10.21
N GLU A 99 -6.17 -9.72 -11.50
CA GLU A 99 -5.08 -9.58 -12.48
C GLU A 99 -4.69 -8.11 -12.67
N ILE A 100 -5.68 -7.22 -12.77
CA ILE A 100 -5.47 -5.77 -12.89
C ILE A 100 -4.76 -5.22 -11.64
N ILE A 101 -5.24 -5.55 -10.44
CA ILE A 101 -4.62 -5.10 -9.17
C ILE A 101 -3.17 -5.59 -9.07
N LYS A 102 -2.91 -6.86 -9.38
CA LYS A 102 -1.54 -7.42 -9.34
C LYS A 102 -0.61 -6.76 -10.35
N THR A 103 -1.14 -6.41 -11.53
CA THR A 103 -0.37 -5.72 -12.56
C THR A 103 0.07 -4.34 -12.08
N PHE A 104 -0.82 -3.59 -11.44
CA PHE A 104 -0.47 -2.30 -10.84
C PHE A 104 0.46 -2.42 -9.64
N ALA A 105 0.25 -3.42 -8.76
CA ALA A 105 1.13 -3.69 -7.64
C ALA A 105 2.56 -4.06 -8.07
N SER A 106 2.71 -4.67 -9.24
CA SER A 106 4.01 -5.07 -9.81
C SER A 106 4.67 -3.99 -10.67
N SER A 107 3.92 -2.94 -11.03
CA SER A 107 4.43 -1.84 -11.84
C SER A 107 5.40 -0.98 -11.03
N ARG A 108 6.57 -0.70 -11.62
CA ARG A 108 7.52 0.27 -11.08
C ARG A 108 7.04 1.71 -11.29
N ASP A 109 6.31 1.92 -12.37
CA ASP A 109 5.71 3.20 -12.68
C ASP A 109 4.49 3.40 -11.80
N ARG A 110 4.45 4.55 -11.14
CA ARG A 110 3.33 5.00 -10.32
C ARG A 110 2.56 6.01 -11.16
N PRO A 111 1.59 5.57 -12.00
CA PRO A 111 0.77 6.49 -12.76
C PRO A 111 -0.01 7.39 -11.81
N ALA A 112 -0.30 8.62 -12.23
CA ALA A 112 -1.24 9.47 -11.51
C ALA A 112 -2.66 8.88 -11.63
N VAL A 113 -3.53 9.22 -10.69
CA VAL A 113 -4.95 8.90 -10.78
C VAL A 113 -5.50 9.48 -12.09
N GLY A 114 -6.03 8.64 -12.98
CA GLY A 114 -6.52 9.04 -14.30
C GLY A 114 -5.62 8.71 -15.51
N GLU A 115 -4.36 8.33 -15.30
CA GLU A 115 -3.42 7.92 -16.37
C GLU A 115 -3.25 6.39 -16.45
N VAL A 116 -4.22 5.65 -15.95
CA VAL A 116 -4.17 4.19 -15.82
C VAL A 116 -4.32 3.56 -17.21
N VAL A 117 -3.19 3.36 -17.90
CA VAL A 117 -3.14 2.67 -19.19
C VAL A 117 -2.93 1.18 -18.95
N LEU A 118 -3.96 0.38 -19.22
CA LEU A 118 -3.87 -1.07 -19.22
C LEU A 118 -3.06 -1.56 -20.42
N SER A 119 -2.43 -2.73 -20.29
CA SER A 119 -1.86 -3.41 -21.45
C SER A 119 -2.95 -3.69 -22.50
N SER A 120 -2.54 -3.84 -23.77
CA SER A 120 -3.46 -4.22 -24.86
C SER A 120 -4.25 -5.48 -24.53
N ASP A 121 -3.59 -6.45 -23.90
CA ASP A 121 -4.17 -7.74 -23.57
C ASP A 121 -5.24 -7.63 -22.48
N LEU A 122 -4.96 -6.87 -21.41
CA LEU A 122 -5.94 -6.60 -20.35
C LEU A 122 -7.11 -5.77 -20.88
N SER A 123 -6.84 -4.77 -21.72
CA SER A 123 -7.87 -3.95 -22.35
C SER A 123 -8.84 -4.80 -23.19
N ASN A 124 -8.30 -5.75 -23.95
CA ASN A 124 -9.10 -6.69 -24.75
C ASN A 124 -9.94 -7.63 -23.87
N LYS A 125 -9.36 -8.16 -22.78
CA LYS A 125 -10.11 -8.98 -21.80
C LYS A 125 -11.25 -8.19 -21.17
N VAL A 126 -10.99 -6.95 -20.74
CA VAL A 126 -11.99 -6.03 -20.18
C VAL A 126 -13.13 -5.80 -21.18
N ALA A 127 -12.80 -5.51 -22.45
CA ALA A 127 -13.79 -5.26 -23.49
C ALA A 127 -14.69 -6.49 -23.73
N ASN A 128 -14.09 -7.68 -23.83
CA ASN A 128 -14.82 -8.93 -24.04
C ASN A 128 -15.77 -9.25 -22.87
N ILE A 129 -15.31 -9.15 -21.62
CA ILE A 129 -16.17 -9.39 -20.45
C ILE A 129 -17.28 -8.34 -20.35
N LYS A 130 -16.98 -7.06 -20.62
CA LYS A 130 -18.00 -6.00 -20.68
C LYS A 130 -19.07 -6.33 -21.73
N GLU A 131 -18.67 -6.81 -22.90
CA GLU A 131 -19.59 -7.20 -23.97
C GLU A 131 -20.48 -8.38 -23.55
N GLN A 132 -19.90 -9.45 -23.00
CA GLN A 132 -20.66 -10.63 -22.55
C GLN A 132 -21.64 -10.29 -21.43
N ALA A 133 -21.20 -9.52 -20.43
CA ALA A 133 -22.07 -9.07 -19.35
C ALA A 133 -23.18 -8.15 -19.87
N ASN A 134 -22.90 -7.25 -20.81
CA ASN A 134 -23.93 -6.42 -21.42
C ASN A 134 -24.93 -7.26 -22.22
N LYS A 135 -24.51 -8.28 -22.97
CA LYS A 135 -25.43 -9.20 -23.65
C LYS A 135 -26.36 -9.89 -22.66
N LEU A 136 -25.84 -10.40 -21.55
CA LEU A 136 -26.65 -11.00 -20.48
C LEU A 136 -27.67 -10.00 -19.91
N LEU A 137 -27.25 -8.75 -19.67
CA LEU A 137 -28.08 -7.72 -19.05
C LEU A 137 -29.10 -7.07 -20.01
N VAL A 138 -28.84 -7.06 -21.33
CA VAL A 138 -29.70 -6.42 -22.36
C VAL A 138 -30.88 -7.28 -22.76
N VAL A 139 -30.84 -8.60 -22.56
CA VAL A 139 -31.91 -9.57 -22.90
C VAL A 139 -33.26 -9.24 -22.20
N ARG A 140 -33.34 -8.22 -21.34
CA ARG A 140 -34.54 -7.85 -20.59
C ARG A 140 -34.90 -6.35 -20.57
N LYS A 141 -34.48 -5.56 -21.55
CA LYS A 141 -34.97 -4.18 -21.70
C LYS A 141 -36.41 -4.07 -22.28
N GLU A 142 -37.09 -5.20 -22.48
CA GLU A 142 -38.51 -5.27 -22.86
C GLU A 142 -39.45 -5.38 -21.66
#